data_AF-A0A2A4I4P3-F1
#
_entry.id   AF-A0A2A4I4P3-F1
#
_cell.length_a   1.000
_cell.length_b   1.000
_cell.length_c   1.000
_cell.angle_alpha   90.00
_cell.angle_beta   90.00
_cell.angle_gamma   90.00
#
_symmetry.space_group_name_H-M   'P 1'
#
loop_
_entity.id
_entity.type
_entity.pdbx_description
1 polymer ?
#
loop_
_entity_poly.entity_id
_entity_poly.type
_entity_poly.pdbx_seq_one_letter_code
_entity_poly.pdbx_strand_id
1 'polypeptide(L)' 'MAQMQLSAEKREIAWTVLGFGITALVFQGAAWSYPQGADTIWLIGAATLVVVGVLGARDVGRVQRGGGAA' A
#
# COMPACT_ATOMS: atom_id res chain seq x y z
N MET A 1 14.35 -26.19 -2.17
CA MET A 1 13.79 -24.92 -2.64
C MET A 1 14.46 -23.81 -1.84
N ALA A 2 15.30 -22.99 -2.47
CA ALA A 2 16.02 -21.93 -1.76
C ALA A 2 15.00 -20.86 -1.32
N GLN A 3 14.65 -20.86 -0.04
CA GLN A 3 13.82 -19.83 0.57
C GLN A 3 14.67 -18.55 0.60
N MET A 4 14.57 -17.73 -0.44
CA MET A 4 15.13 -16.37 -0.42
C MET A 4 14.48 -15.63 0.75
N GLN A 5 15.17 -15.58 1.89
CA GLN A 5 14.76 -14.79 3.04
C GLN A 5 14.97 -13.32 2.67
N LEU A 6 13.94 -12.70 2.10
CA LEU A 6 13.88 -11.24 1.97
C LEU A 6 14.02 -10.65 3.37
N SER A 7 14.85 -9.61 3.50
CA SER A 7 14.94 -8.86 4.76
C SER A 7 13.55 -8.36 5.17
N ALA A 8 13.29 -8.30 6.47
CA ALA A 8 11.98 -7.90 7.00
C ALA A 8 11.50 -6.57 6.38
N GLU A 9 12.42 -5.62 6.21
CA GLU A 9 12.18 -4.36 5.52
C GLU A 9 11.72 -4.53 4.06
N LYS A 10 12.44 -5.31 3.25
CA LYS A 10 12.05 -5.57 1.84
C LYS A 10 10.68 -6.24 1.75
N ARG A 11 10.36 -7.11 2.72
CA ARG A 11 9.06 -7.76 2.79
C ARG A 11 7.94 -6.76 3.10
N GLU A 12 8.12 -5.89 4.08
CA GLU A 12 7.12 -4.86 4.43
C GLU A 12 6.93 -3.83 3.31
N ILE A 13 8.01 -3.42 2.63
CA ILE A 13 7.92 -2.56 1.45
C ILE A 13 7.13 -3.25 0.35
N ALA A 14 7.42 -4.53 0.06
CA ALA A 14 6.71 -5.28 -0.96
C ALA A 14 5.20 -5.40 -0.66
N TRP A 15 4.84 -5.70 0.59
CA TRP A 15 3.43 -5.77 0.99
C TRP A 15 2.75 -4.40 0.96
N THR A 16 3.44 -3.34 1.36
CA THR A 16 2.94 -1.96 1.26
C THR A 16 2.65 -1.58 -0.19
N VAL A 17 3.60 -1.81 -1.09
CA VAL A 17 3.45 -1.51 -2.52
C VAL A 17 2.31 -2.33 -3.13
N LEU A 18 2.21 -3.61 -2.74
CA LEU A 18 1.15 -4.48 -3.22
C LEU A 18 -0.23 -4.03 -2.73
N GLY A 19 -0.38 -3.69 -1.45
CA GLY A 19 -1.62 -3.14 -0.89
C GLY A 19 -2.02 -1.81 -1.55
N PHE A 20 -1.04 -0.92 -1.77
CA PHE A 20 -1.26 0.35 -2.48
C PHE A 20 -1.72 0.12 -3.93
N GLY A 21 -1.04 -0.78 -4.65
CA GLY A 21 -1.39 -1.14 -6.02
C GLY A 21 -2.78 -1.75 -6.15
N ILE A 22 -3.13 -2.71 -5.28
CA ILE A 22 -4.46 -3.32 -5.25
C ILE A 22 -5.53 -2.26 -4.97
N THR A 23 -5.29 -1.36 -4.02
CA THR A 23 -6.22 -0.27 -3.69
C THR A 23 -6.47 0.61 -4.92
N ALA A 24 -5.41 1.01 -5.64
CA ALA A 24 -5.53 1.81 -6.85
C ALA A 24 -6.35 1.10 -7.93
N LEU A 25 -6.11 -0.20 -8.15
CA LEU A 25 -6.85 -1.01 -9.12
C LEU A 25 -8.34 -1.15 -8.77
N VAL A 26 -8.68 -1.26 -7.48
CA VAL A 26 -10.08 -1.31 -7.02
C VAL A 26 -10.79 -0.01 -7.35
N PHE A 27 -10.18 1.15 -7.06
CA PHE A 27 -10.78 2.45 -7.37
C PHE A 27 -10.86 2.70 -8.88
N GLN A 28 -9.86 2.27 -9.64
CA GLN A 28 -9.91 2.30 -11.11
C GLN A 28 -11.05 1.44 -11.65
N GLY A 29 -11.24 0.23 -11.13
CA GLY A 29 -12.36 -0.65 -11.51
C GLY A 29 -13.72 -0.06 -11.13
N ALA A 30 -13.82 0.57 -9.97
CA ALA A 30 -15.02 1.29 -9.53
C ALA A 30 -15.33 2.48 -10.45
N ALA A 31 -14.33 3.29 -10.81
CA ALA A 31 -14.51 4.43 -11.70
C ALA A 31 -14.90 4.00 -13.13
N TRP A 32 -14.37 2.87 -13.61
CA TRP A 32 -14.78 2.30 -14.91
C TRP A 32 -16.22 1.79 -14.88
N SER A 33 -16.65 1.20 -13.77
CA SER A 33 -18.00 0.65 -13.61
C SER A 33 -19.06 1.74 -13.39
N TYR A 34 -18.69 2.88 -12.80
CA TYR A 34 -19.61 3.98 -12.46
C TYR A 34 -19.10 5.34 -12.95
N PRO A 35 -19.15 5.62 -14.28
CA PRO A 35 -18.59 6.84 -14.86
C PRO A 35 -19.20 8.13 -14.27
N GLN A 36 -20.49 8.12 -13.95
CA GLN A 36 -21.21 9.26 -13.38
C GLN A 36 -20.69 9.70 -12.00
N GLY A 37 -19.98 8.82 -11.28
CA GLY A 37 -19.40 9.10 -9.98
C GLY A 37 -17.87 9.09 -9.98
N ALA A 38 -17.23 9.02 -11.15
CA ALA A 38 -15.80 8.78 -11.28
C ALA A 38 -14.96 9.81 -10.51
N ASP A 39 -15.33 11.10 -10.56
CA ASP A 39 -14.59 12.16 -9.85
C ASP A 39 -14.60 11.95 -8.34
N THR A 40 -15.77 11.66 -7.75
CA THR A 40 -15.89 11.37 -6.32
C THR A 40 -15.14 10.09 -5.94
N ILE A 41 -15.22 9.06 -6.79
CA ILE A 41 -14.52 7.79 -6.60
C ILE A 41 -13.01 8.02 -6.58
N TRP A 42 -12.48 8.81 -7.52
CA TRP A 42 -11.05 9.13 -7.57
C TRP A 42 -10.62 10.01 -6.41
N LEU A 43 -11.45 10.96 -5.96
CA LEU A 43 -11.16 11.80 -4.80
C LEU A 43 -11.03 10.95 -3.52
N ILE A 44 -11.99 10.05 -3.29
CA ILE A 44 -11.95 9.11 -2.15
C ILE A 44 -10.79 8.11 -2.33
N GLY A 45 -10.56 7.64 -3.55
CA GLY A 45 -9.47 6.74 -3.89
C GLY A 45 -8.11 7.36 -3.58
N ALA A 46 -7.88 8.61 -3.97
CA ALA A 46 -6.67 9.35 -3.66
C ALA A 46 -6.48 9.52 -2.15
N ALA A 47 -7.54 9.89 -1.41
CA ALA A 47 -7.47 9.98 0.05
C ALA A 47 -7.12 8.63 0.69
N THR A 48 -7.71 7.54 0.20
CA THR A 48 -7.43 6.18 0.68
C THR A 48 -5.98 5.77 0.39
N LEU A 49 -5.49 6.05 -0.81
CA LEU A 49 -4.10 5.77 -1.19
C LEU A 49 -3.11 6.53 -0.31
N VAL A 50 -3.38 7.80 0.01
CA VAL A 50 -2.55 8.57 0.96
C VAL A 50 -2.50 7.87 2.31
N VAL A 51 -3.65 7.41 2.85
CA VAL A 51 -3.69 6.68 4.13
C VAL A 51 -2.91 5.38 4.06
N VAL A 52 -3.08 4.59 3.00
CA VAL A 52 -2.33 3.33 2.80
C VAL A 52 -0.83 3.60 2.73
N GLY A 53 -0.41 4.64 2.01
CA GLY A 53 0.99 5.06 1.93
C GLY A 53 1.58 5.47 3.28
N VAL A 54 0.82 6.23 4.08
CA VAL A 54 1.25 6.64 5.44
C VAL A 54 1.36 5.45 6.38
N LEU A 55 0.41 4.52 6.33
CA LEU A 55 0.44 3.30 7.15
C LEU A 55 1.63 2.41 6.77
N GLY A 56 1.85 2.19 5.47
CA GLY A 56 3.00 1.43 5.00
C GLY A 56 4.34 2.07 5.38
N ALA A 57 4.48 3.39 5.22
CA ALA A 57 5.68 4.11 5.65
C ALA A 57 5.90 3.99 7.18
N ARG A 58 4.83 4.04 7.96
CA ARG A 58 4.89 3.82 9.41
C ARG A 58 5.36 2.42 9.76
N ASP A 59 4.88 1.40 9.07
CA ASP A 59 5.24 0.00 9.32
C ASP A 59 6.69 -0.30 8.95
N VAL A 60 7.15 0.19 7.80
CA VAL A 60 8.57 0.14 7.42
C VAL A 60 9.43 0.84 8.47
N GLY A 61 9.03 2.04 8.91
CA GLY A 61 9.75 2.78 9.97
C GLY A 61 9.76 2.08 11.34
N ARG A 62 8.72 1.32 11.69
CA ARG A 62 8.71 0.48 12.89
C ARG A 62 9.70 -0.68 12.77
N VAL A 63 9.74 -1.36 11.63
CA VAL A 63 10.67 -2.48 11.41
C VAL A 63 12.13 -1.99 11.45
N GLN A 64 12.43 -0.84 10.83
CA GLN A 64 13.76 -0.25 10.89
C GLN A 64 14.19 0.10 12.33
N ARG A 65 13.29 0.67 13.15
CA ARG A 65 13.59 1.02 14.55
C ARG A 65 13.65 -0.19 15.47
N GLY A 66 12.82 -1.21 15.24
CA GLY A 66 12.83 -2.46 16.01
C GLY A 66 14.05 -3.34 15.74
N GLY A 67 14.68 -3.22 14.56
CA GLY A 67 15.94 -3.89 14.22
C GLY A 67 17.21 -3.26 14.79
N GLY A 68 17.10 -2.07 15.43
CA GLY A 68 18.24 -1.38 16.06
C GLY A 68 18.37 -1.61 17.58
N ALA A 69 17.53 -2.47 18.16
CA ALA A 69 17.48 -2.74 19.60
C ALA A 69 17.68 -4.23 19.94
N ALA A 70 18.49 -4.94 19.15
CA ALA A 70 18.90 -6.32 19.41
C ALA A 70 20.43 -6.44 19.28
#